data_AF-A0A4S8QAC5-F1
#
_entry.id   AF-A0A4S8QAC5-F1
#
_cell.length_a   1.000
_cell.length_b   1.000
_cell.length_c   1.000
_cell.angle_alpha   90.00
_cell.angle_beta   90.00
_cell.angle_gamma   90.00
#
_symmetry.space_group_name_H-M   'P 1'
#
loop_
_entity.id
_entity.type
_entity.pdbx_description
1 polymer ?
#
loop_
_entity_poly.entity_id
_entity_poly.type
_entity_poly.pdbx_seq_one_letter_code
_entity_poly.pdbx_strand_id
1 'polypeptide(L)'
;MGELHTEDCDHMYRYVEAMHELEDASFEELERIFDKVTASLDDAGIPWYEDLLPPLDTGAAHVMLDNNDGGRGVFVYWRPARSEEASAMAAWKAGEWDDPSFDQATSLEQQWARRLSVVLHSAGILNRELKDDMNPYTLEIISVA
;
A
#
# COMPACT_ATOMS: atom_id res chain seq x y z
N MET A 1 20.46 45.79 -1.81
CA MET A 1 21.05 44.46 -2.10
C MET A 1 20.89 43.63 -0.84
N GLY A 2 20.17 42.51 -0.79
CA GLY A 2 19.56 41.74 -1.86
C GLY A 2 18.11 41.36 -1.53
N GLU A 3 17.30 41.32 -2.56
CA GLU A 3 15.95 40.77 -2.56
C GLU A 3 16.05 39.25 -2.37
N LEU A 4 15.39 38.74 -1.33
CA LEU A 4 15.26 37.30 -1.11
C LEU A 4 14.19 36.77 -2.07
N HIS A 5 14.64 35.86 -2.93
CA HIS A 5 13.84 35.08 -3.89
C HIS A 5 12.58 34.50 -3.25
N THR A 6 11.43 34.89 -3.80
CA THR A 6 10.10 34.32 -3.51
C THR A 6 9.75 33.13 -4.41
N GLU A 7 10.70 32.60 -5.20
CA GLU A 7 10.42 31.60 -6.24
C GLU A 7 10.35 30.15 -5.72
N ASP A 8 10.80 29.87 -4.49
CA ASP A 8 10.77 28.50 -3.93
C ASP A 8 9.42 28.09 -3.31
N CYS A 9 8.49 29.03 -3.07
CA CYS A 9 7.19 28.69 -2.48
C CYS A 9 6.16 28.18 -3.51
N ASP A 10 6.28 28.58 -4.78
CA ASP A 10 5.32 28.18 -5.83
C ASP A 10 5.50 26.72 -6.28
N HIS A 11 6.71 26.17 -6.15
CA HIS A 11 6.97 24.76 -6.48
C HIS A 11 6.41 23.80 -5.42
N MET A 12 6.26 24.25 -4.17
CA MET A 12 5.72 23.44 -3.10
C MET A 12 4.18 23.41 -3.10
N TYR A 13 3.52 24.45 -3.64
CA TYR A 13 2.05 24.49 -3.77
C TYR A 13 1.51 23.66 -4.95
N ARG A 14 2.25 23.51 -6.05
CA ARG A 14 1.86 22.59 -7.16
C ARG A 14 1.92 21.11 -6.77
N TYR A 15 2.60 20.74 -5.69
CA TYR A 15 2.66 19.37 -5.20
C TYR A 15 1.44 18.97 -4.35
N VAL A 16 0.73 19.95 -3.77
CA VAL A 16 -0.43 19.70 -2.90
C VAL A 16 -1.73 19.61 -3.70
N GLU A 17 -1.80 20.23 -4.88
CA GLU A 17 -3.00 20.19 -5.75
C GLU A 17 -3.17 18.90 -6.58
N ALA A 18 -2.16 18.02 -6.66
CA ALA A 18 -2.23 16.77 -7.43
C ALA A 18 -2.52 15.51 -6.59
N MET A 19 -2.70 15.63 -5.26
CA MET A 19 -2.82 14.47 -4.36
C MET A 19 -4.26 13.99 -4.09
N HIS A 20 -5.23 14.48 -4.88
CA HIS A 20 -6.66 14.08 -4.86
C HIS A 20 -7.09 13.28 -6.10
N GLU A 21 -6.15 12.84 -6.96
CA GLU A 21 -6.47 12.37 -8.32
C GLU A 21 -7.45 11.18 -8.40
N LEU A 22 -7.61 10.37 -7.34
CA LEU A 22 -8.56 9.23 -7.35
C LEU A 22 -9.83 9.39 -6.52
N GLU A 23 -9.93 10.38 -5.64
CA GLU A 23 -11.16 10.58 -4.84
C GLU A 23 -12.36 10.96 -5.72
N ASP A 24 -12.10 11.64 -6.83
CA ASP A 24 -13.11 12.02 -7.82
C ASP A 24 -13.18 11.06 -9.02
N ALA A 25 -12.30 10.05 -9.08
CA ALA A 25 -12.26 9.11 -10.20
C ALA A 25 -13.54 8.29 -10.27
N SER A 26 -14.09 8.07 -11.45
CA SER A 26 -15.24 7.19 -11.66
C SER A 26 -14.92 5.75 -11.23
N PHE A 27 -15.96 4.96 -10.94
CA PHE A 27 -15.76 3.55 -10.58
C PHE A 27 -15.04 2.77 -11.67
N GLU A 28 -15.34 3.04 -12.95
CA GLU A 28 -14.67 2.42 -14.09
C GLU A 28 -13.17 2.79 -14.16
N GLU A 29 -12.80 4.01 -13.76
CA GLU A 29 -11.38 4.40 -13.64
C GLU A 29 -10.69 3.64 -12.52
N LEU A 30 -11.35 3.45 -11.37
CA LEU A 30 -10.80 2.63 -10.28
C LEU A 30 -10.63 1.17 -10.70
N GLU A 31 -11.58 0.58 -11.42
CA GLU A 31 -11.46 -0.78 -11.97
C GLU A 31 -10.26 -0.90 -12.92
N ARG A 32 -10.07 0.07 -13.83
CA ARG A 32 -8.90 0.07 -14.72
C ARG A 32 -7.57 0.21 -13.96
N ILE A 33 -7.55 0.99 -12.88
CA ILE A 33 -6.36 1.12 -12.03
C ILE A 33 -6.08 -0.19 -11.29
N PHE A 34 -7.12 -0.82 -10.76
CA PHE A 34 -7.04 -2.14 -10.13
C PHE A 34 -6.45 -3.17 -11.11
N ASP A 35 -6.97 -3.24 -12.34
CA ASP A 35 -6.45 -4.13 -13.38
C ASP A 35 -4.97 -3.85 -13.72
N LYS A 36 -4.55 -2.58 -13.77
CA LYS A 36 -3.15 -2.23 -14.00
C LYS A 36 -2.25 -2.65 -12.84
N VAL A 37 -2.72 -2.48 -11.60
CA VAL A 37 -2.00 -2.90 -10.38
C VAL A 37 -1.80 -4.41 -10.38
N THR A 38 -2.86 -5.18 -10.58
CA THR A 38 -2.81 -6.63 -10.55
C THR A 38 -1.97 -7.20 -11.69
N ALA A 39 -2.08 -6.67 -12.90
CA ALA A 39 -1.20 -7.02 -14.01
C ALA A 39 0.28 -6.75 -13.71
N SER A 40 0.59 -5.63 -13.03
CA SER A 40 1.97 -5.30 -12.65
C SER A 40 2.52 -6.27 -11.59
N LEU A 41 1.67 -6.75 -10.67
CA LEU A 41 2.04 -7.76 -9.69
C LEU A 41 2.26 -9.13 -10.36
N ASP A 42 1.41 -9.51 -11.31
CA ASP A 42 1.56 -10.73 -12.11
C ASP A 42 2.88 -10.71 -12.90
N ASP A 43 3.18 -9.61 -13.58
CA ASP A 43 4.43 -9.44 -14.35
C ASP A 43 5.68 -9.53 -13.45
N ALA A 44 5.57 -9.07 -12.19
CA ALA A 44 6.63 -9.17 -11.19
C ALA A 44 6.68 -10.55 -10.50
N GLY A 45 5.75 -11.45 -10.79
CA GLY A 45 5.62 -12.76 -10.15
C GLY A 45 5.28 -12.67 -8.65
N ILE A 46 4.57 -11.61 -8.25
CA ILE A 46 4.09 -11.42 -6.88
C ILE A 46 2.68 -11.98 -6.77
N PRO A 47 2.45 -13.02 -5.93
CA PRO A 47 1.11 -13.52 -5.69
C PRO A 47 0.22 -12.42 -5.12
N TRP A 48 -1.02 -12.34 -5.61
CA TRP A 48 -2.01 -11.39 -5.11
C TRP A 48 -3.40 -12.01 -5.04
N TYR A 49 -4.28 -11.34 -4.32
CA TYR A 49 -5.69 -11.70 -4.22
C TYR A 49 -6.55 -10.46 -3.95
N GLU A 50 -7.83 -10.54 -4.29
CA GLU A 50 -8.85 -9.50 -4.05
C GLU A 50 -9.78 -9.83 -2.88
N ASP A 51 -10.06 -11.12 -2.68
CA ASP A 51 -11.05 -11.59 -1.70
C ASP A 51 -10.64 -11.36 -0.24
N LEU A 52 -11.62 -11.22 0.65
CA LEU A 52 -11.40 -11.08 2.10
C LEU A 52 -10.63 -12.24 2.75
N LEU A 53 -10.51 -13.39 2.08
CA LEU A 53 -9.83 -14.57 2.61
C LEU A 53 -8.52 -14.82 1.87
N PRO A 54 -7.36 -14.59 2.52
CA PRO A 54 -6.07 -14.84 1.89
C PRO A 54 -5.87 -16.34 1.58
N PRO A 55 -5.08 -16.68 0.56
CA PRO A 55 -4.49 -18.00 0.46
C PRO A 55 -3.62 -18.26 1.70
N LEU A 56 -4.09 -19.15 2.59
CA LEU A 56 -3.56 -19.28 3.96
C LEU A 56 -2.09 -19.70 4.05
N ASP A 57 -1.54 -20.31 3.01
CA ASP A 57 -0.24 -20.98 3.06
C ASP A 57 0.88 -20.18 2.37
N THR A 58 0.56 -19.10 1.64
CA THR A 58 1.56 -18.31 0.91
C THR A 58 1.33 -16.84 1.15
N GLY A 59 2.39 -16.09 1.43
CA GLY A 59 2.30 -14.64 1.53
C GLY A 59 1.92 -14.04 0.18
N ALA A 60 1.04 -13.05 0.19
CA ALA A 60 0.48 -12.45 -1.00
C ALA A 60 0.12 -10.98 -0.78
N ALA A 61 0.10 -10.21 -1.86
CA ALA A 61 -0.45 -8.86 -1.86
C ALA A 61 -1.97 -8.93 -1.85
N HIS A 62 -2.61 -8.30 -0.88
CA HIS A 62 -4.04 -8.03 -0.95
C HIS A 62 -4.23 -6.73 -1.72
N VAL A 63 -5.01 -6.79 -2.81
CA VAL A 63 -5.39 -5.63 -3.60
C VAL A 63 -6.86 -5.37 -3.36
N MET A 64 -7.20 -4.17 -2.88
CA MET A 64 -8.58 -3.79 -2.58
C MET A 64 -9.00 -2.63 -3.48
N LEU A 65 -10.19 -2.74 -4.05
CA LEU A 65 -10.91 -1.62 -4.65
C LEU A 65 -12.01 -1.21 -3.68
N ASP A 66 -11.93 -0.01 -3.12
CA ASP A 66 -12.98 0.57 -2.29
C ASP A 66 -13.63 1.75 -3.02
N ASN A 67 -14.95 1.74 -3.07
CA ASN A 67 -15.78 2.72 -3.78
C ASN A 67 -16.78 3.42 -2.82
N ASN A 68 -16.57 3.27 -1.51
CA ASN A 68 -17.43 3.89 -0.49
C ASN A 68 -16.95 5.31 -0.15
N ASP A 69 -17.89 6.16 0.29
CA ASP A 69 -17.68 7.60 0.57
C ASP A 69 -16.61 7.91 1.64
N GLY A 70 -16.10 6.90 2.36
CA GLY A 70 -15.11 7.07 3.45
C GLY A 70 -13.68 6.63 3.10
N GLY A 71 -13.43 6.10 1.91
CA GLY A 71 -12.14 5.49 1.55
C GLY A 71 -12.07 5.06 0.10
N ARG A 72 -12.43 5.93 -0.83
CA ARG A 72 -12.44 5.62 -2.27
C ARG A 72 -11.01 5.47 -2.80
N GLY A 73 -10.68 4.35 -3.45
CA GLY A 73 -9.38 4.16 -4.08
C GLY A 73 -9.02 2.70 -4.35
N VAL A 74 -7.78 2.51 -4.80
CA VAL A 74 -7.15 1.19 -4.90
C VAL A 74 -6.04 1.12 -3.87
N PHE A 75 -6.05 0.06 -3.08
CA PHE A 75 -5.12 -0.13 -1.97
C PHE A 75 -4.40 -1.46 -2.12
N VAL A 76 -3.13 -1.49 -1.73
CA VAL A 76 -2.28 -2.67 -1.79
C VAL A 76 -1.56 -2.83 -0.47
N TYR A 77 -1.62 -4.01 0.14
CA TYR A 77 -0.79 -4.32 1.31
C TYR A 77 -0.37 -5.77 1.30
N TRP A 78 0.74 -6.06 1.98
CA TRP A 78 1.25 -7.42 2.08
C TRP A 78 0.57 -8.17 3.22
N ARG A 79 0.20 -9.42 2.95
CA ARG A 79 -0.27 -10.38 3.95
C ARG A 79 0.73 -11.52 4.01
N PRO A 80 1.52 -11.61 5.09
CA PRO A 80 2.43 -12.73 5.29
C PRO A 80 1.70 -14.08 5.28
N ALA A 81 2.44 -15.15 4.98
CA ALA A 81 1.91 -16.50 5.13
C ALA A 81 1.61 -16.76 6.61
N ARG A 82 0.63 -17.63 6.89
CA ARG A 82 0.31 -18.02 8.28
C ARG A 82 1.51 -18.56 9.05
N SER A 83 2.44 -19.22 8.34
CA SER A 83 3.68 -19.73 8.95
C SER A 83 4.66 -18.63 9.36
N GLU A 84 4.65 -17.49 8.68
CA GLU A 84 5.50 -16.32 8.96
C GLU A 84 4.98 -15.53 10.18
N GLU A 85 3.65 -15.52 10.40
CA GLU A 85 3.01 -14.88 11.55
C GLU A 85 2.79 -15.80 12.76
N ALA A 86 3.05 -17.11 12.61
CA ALA A 86 2.65 -18.11 13.60
C ALA A 86 3.20 -17.80 15.01
N SER A 87 4.46 -17.36 15.10
CA SER A 87 5.10 -17.01 16.37
C SER A 87 4.51 -15.74 16.99
N ALA A 88 4.32 -14.67 16.22
CA ALA A 88 3.71 -13.43 16.72
C ALA A 88 2.28 -13.66 17.20
N MET A 89 1.51 -14.46 16.46
CA MET A 89 0.15 -14.85 16.85
C MET A 89 0.11 -15.72 18.10
N ALA A 90 1.12 -16.58 18.31
CA ALA A 90 1.23 -17.38 19.52
C ALA A 90 1.57 -16.51 20.74
N ALA A 91 2.55 -15.61 20.62
CA ALA A 91 2.91 -14.66 21.66
C ALA A 91 1.73 -13.74 22.04
N TRP A 92 1.00 -13.23 21.05
CA TRP A 92 -0.22 -12.45 21.25
C TRP A 92 -1.26 -13.20 22.09
N LYS A 93 -1.53 -14.48 21.76
CA LYS A 93 -2.48 -15.32 22.50
C LYS A 93 -2.01 -15.63 23.93
N ALA A 94 -0.70 -15.72 24.14
CA ALA A 94 -0.10 -15.92 25.45
C ALA A 94 -0.03 -14.62 26.29
N GLY A 95 -0.28 -13.45 25.68
CA GLY A 95 -0.13 -12.14 26.33
C GLY A 95 1.33 -11.72 26.50
N GLU A 96 2.24 -12.27 25.70
CA GLU A 96 3.68 -12.03 25.74
C GLU A 96 4.04 -10.83 24.84
N TRP A 97 3.60 -9.63 25.23
CA TRP A 97 3.69 -8.41 24.40
C TRP A 97 5.11 -7.97 24.06
N ASP A 98 6.12 -8.41 24.82
CA ASP A 98 7.54 -8.08 24.58
C ASP A 98 8.26 -9.15 23.72
N ASP A 99 7.53 -10.08 23.11
CA ASP A 99 8.13 -11.12 22.28
C ASP A 99 8.71 -10.54 20.97
N PRO A 100 9.98 -10.84 20.62
CA PRO A 100 10.64 -10.28 19.44
C PRO A 100 9.99 -10.69 18.10
N SER A 101 9.07 -11.66 18.10
CA SER A 101 8.33 -12.03 16.89
C SER A 101 7.40 -10.93 16.38
N PHE A 102 6.95 -9.99 17.24
CA PHE A 102 6.23 -8.80 16.79
C PHE A 102 7.11 -7.92 15.91
N ASP A 103 8.31 -7.57 16.38
CA ASP A 103 9.28 -6.77 15.61
C ASP A 103 9.65 -7.44 14.28
N GLN A 104 9.77 -8.76 14.29
CA GLN A 104 10.06 -9.54 13.09
C GLN A 104 8.91 -9.49 12.07
N ALA A 105 7.66 -9.67 12.51
CA ALA A 105 6.48 -9.60 11.66
C ALA A 105 6.33 -8.20 11.05
N THR A 106 6.44 -7.16 11.87
CA THR A 106 6.42 -5.76 11.44
C THR A 106 7.53 -5.45 10.43
N SER A 107 8.75 -5.93 10.68
CA SER A 107 9.88 -5.74 9.76
C SER A 107 9.67 -6.44 8.42
N LEU A 108 8.99 -7.59 8.41
CA LEU A 108 8.68 -8.33 7.20
C LEU A 108 7.64 -7.57 6.35
N GLU A 109 6.56 -7.11 6.96
CA GLU A 109 5.55 -6.31 6.27
C GLU A 109 6.13 -5.02 5.69
N GLN A 110 6.97 -4.30 6.44
CA GLN A 110 7.63 -3.10 5.95
C GLN A 110 8.53 -3.38 4.73
N GLN A 111 9.27 -4.49 4.74
CA GLN A 111 10.10 -4.89 3.61
C GLN A 111 9.27 -5.17 2.36
N TRP A 112 8.13 -5.85 2.53
CA TRP A 112 7.23 -6.13 1.42
C TRP A 112 6.53 -4.89 0.90
N ALA A 113 6.07 -3.97 1.75
CA ALA A 113 5.49 -2.71 1.30
C ALA A 113 6.49 -1.89 0.46
N ARG A 114 7.77 -1.81 0.88
CA ARG A 114 8.81 -1.18 0.06
C ARG A 114 9.00 -1.87 -1.28
N ARG A 115 8.98 -3.20 -1.30
CA ARG A 115 9.10 -3.98 -2.53
C ARG A 115 7.92 -3.75 -3.47
N LEU A 116 6.70 -3.76 -2.95
CA LEU A 116 5.48 -3.47 -3.70
C LEU A 116 5.54 -2.07 -4.30
N SER A 117 5.92 -1.07 -3.50
CA SER A 117 6.07 0.31 -3.97
C SER A 117 7.07 0.42 -5.13
N VAL A 118 8.23 -0.25 -5.04
CA VAL A 118 9.23 -0.29 -6.13
C VAL A 118 8.67 -0.94 -7.40
N VAL A 119 7.96 -2.06 -7.28
CA VAL A 119 7.35 -2.75 -8.42
C VAL A 119 6.33 -1.86 -9.10
N LEU A 120 5.40 -1.28 -8.34
CA LEU A 120 4.37 -0.38 -8.85
C LEU A 120 4.99 0.85 -9.52
N HIS A 121 5.98 1.49 -8.88
CA HIS A 121 6.69 2.63 -9.48
C HIS A 121 7.39 2.27 -10.79
N SER A 122 7.98 1.06 -10.89
CA SER A 122 8.61 0.60 -12.13
C SER A 122 7.61 0.40 -13.28
N ALA A 123 6.34 0.16 -12.96
CA ALA A 123 5.22 0.08 -13.89
C ALA A 123 4.55 1.44 -14.17
N GLY A 124 5.06 2.54 -13.62
CA GLY A 124 4.45 3.86 -13.77
C GLY A 124 3.20 4.08 -12.90
N ILE A 125 3.00 3.26 -11.87
CA ILE A 125 1.91 3.38 -10.90
C ILE A 125 2.47 4.06 -9.65
N LEU A 126 2.04 5.30 -9.38
CA LEU A 126 2.45 6.03 -8.19
C LEU A 126 1.60 5.63 -6.99
N ASN A 127 2.24 5.47 -5.83
CA ASN A 127 1.58 5.13 -4.58
C ASN A 127 2.14 5.94 -3.40
N ARG A 128 1.38 5.99 -2.31
CA ARG A 128 1.78 6.56 -1.01
C ARG A 128 1.44 5.61 0.12
N GLU A 129 2.18 5.67 1.22
CA GLU A 129 1.82 4.95 2.45
C GLU A 129 0.62 5.62 3.12
N LEU A 130 -0.43 4.85 3.36
CA LEU A 130 -1.59 5.25 4.13
C LEU A 130 -1.31 5.04 5.62
N LYS A 131 -1.63 6.05 6.43
CA LYS A 131 -1.56 5.94 7.90
C LYS A 131 -2.81 5.23 8.44
N ASP A 132 -2.92 3.94 8.18
CA ASP A 132 -3.93 3.07 8.80
C ASP A 132 -3.33 2.44 10.06
N ASP A 133 -3.89 2.74 11.24
CA ASP A 133 -3.44 2.18 12.51
C ASP A 133 -3.54 0.64 12.55
N MET A 134 -4.45 0.06 11.78
CA MET A 134 -4.65 -1.39 11.70
C MET A 134 -3.74 -2.05 10.66
N ASN A 135 -3.37 -1.33 9.61
CA ASN A 135 -2.51 -1.82 8.52
C ASN A 135 -1.50 -0.74 8.11
N PRO A 136 -0.46 -0.49 8.94
CA PRO A 136 0.42 0.68 8.82
C PRO A 136 1.28 0.71 7.56
N TYR A 137 1.30 -0.37 6.79
CA TYR A 137 2.07 -0.52 5.56
C TYR A 137 1.19 -0.64 4.32
N THR A 138 -0.05 -0.14 4.40
CA THR A 138 -0.95 -0.06 3.26
C THR A 138 -0.47 1.01 2.28
N LEU A 139 -0.41 0.64 1.00
CA LEU A 139 -0.13 1.54 -0.10
C LEU A 139 -1.46 1.96 -0.74
N GLU A 140 -1.69 3.26 -0.83
CA GLU A 140 -2.77 3.84 -1.62
C GLU A 140 -2.21 4.23 -2.98
N ILE A 141 -2.87 3.78 -4.06
CA ILE A 141 -2.54 4.22 -5.41
C ILE A 141 -3.01 5.66 -5.59
N ILE A 142 -2.14 6.52 -6.09
CA ILE A 142 -2.47 7.94 -6.29
C ILE A 142 -2.61 8.29 -7.76
N SER A 143 -1.89 7.61 -8.66
CA SER A 143 -2.03 7.80 -10.10
C SER A 143 -1.38 6.69 -10.91
N VAL A 144 -1.72 6.62 -12.20
CA VAL A 144 -1.11 5.69 -13.16
C VAL A 144 -0.82 6.41 -14.47
N ALA A 145 0.41 6.27 -14.97
CA ALA A 145 0.84 6.79 -16.26
C ALA A 145 0.18 6.10 -17.48
#